data_AF-A0A151MZN5-F1
#
_entry.id   AF-A0A151MZN5-F1
#
_cell.length_a   1.000
_cell.length_b   1.000
_cell.length_c   1.000
_cell.angle_alpha   90.00
_cell.angle_beta   90.00
_cell.angle_gamma   90.00
#
_symmetry.space_group_name_H-M   'P 1'
#
loop_
_entity.id
_entity.type
_entity.pdbx_description
1 polymer ?
#
loop_
_entity_poly.entity_id
_entity_poly.type
_entity_poly.pdbx_seq_one_letter_code
_entity_poly.pdbx_strand_id
1 'polypeptide(L)'
;MVLIVHGFPSNVAALRFEWAWQHPGASRRLPPGPARRPGAPLAAALGVLAQLLRVPPWDRLPLALRWLRPGRLPAPLPDLAPPPHVPITYGPFPDQPRLAHQALPPPAVPGVTCQLCEGHFQGEVDAPLRCIQSGCPLAAHPPCLARYFLQDEPHQFLPVEGRCPCCKTVVLWGDLIRSHLGYRDNPEDDLCSSQGHWTEELQAEKAGPQVEWVEPAAKAS
;
A
#
# COMPACT_ATOMS: atom_id res chain seq x y z
N MET A 1 -13.47 -1.19 10.69
CA MET A 1 -12.54 -1.91 9.79
C MET A 1 -11.53 -2.68 10.66
N VAL A 2 -11.15 -3.92 10.30
CA VAL A 2 -10.23 -4.74 11.12
C VAL A 2 -8.88 -4.98 10.44
N LEU A 3 -8.87 -5.01 9.12
CA LEU A 3 -7.70 -5.25 8.27
C LEU A 3 -7.80 -4.32 7.05
N ILE A 4 -6.66 -3.76 6.63
CA ILE A 4 -6.51 -3.00 5.38
C ILE A 4 -5.45 -3.69 4.52
N VAL A 5 -5.69 -3.74 3.21
CA VAL A 5 -4.65 -4.01 2.20
C VAL A 5 -4.29 -2.69 1.55
N HIS A 6 -3.02 -2.31 1.56
CA HIS A 6 -2.54 -1.06 0.96
C HIS A 6 -1.26 -1.26 0.16
N GLY A 7 -0.77 -0.21 -0.51
CA GLY A 7 0.39 -0.27 -1.40
C GLY A 7 0.06 -0.56 -2.87
N PHE A 8 -1.21 -0.43 -3.26
CA PHE A 8 -1.61 -0.56 -4.67
C PHE A 8 -1.01 0.56 -5.53
N PRO A 9 -0.57 0.27 -6.77
CA PRO A 9 0.00 1.28 -7.65
C PRO A 9 -1.04 2.26 -8.21
N SER A 10 -2.33 1.96 -8.10
CA SER A 10 -3.43 2.84 -8.53
C SER A 10 -4.75 2.46 -7.87
N ASN A 11 -5.70 3.41 -7.86
CA ASN A 11 -7.07 3.17 -7.43
C ASN A 11 -7.75 2.06 -8.24
N VAL A 12 -7.45 1.95 -9.54
CA VAL A 12 -7.99 0.90 -10.40
C VAL A 12 -7.48 -0.48 -9.98
N ALA A 13 -6.20 -0.60 -9.61
CA ALA A 13 -5.65 -1.86 -9.11
C ALA A 13 -6.30 -2.28 -7.78
N ALA A 14 -6.53 -1.31 -6.89
CA ALA A 14 -7.22 -1.51 -5.61
C ALA A 14 -8.68 -1.95 -5.82
N LEU A 15 -9.44 -1.26 -6.68
CA LEU A 15 -10.84 -1.60 -6.97
C LEU A 15 -10.99 -3.00 -7.59
N ARG A 16 -10.06 -3.38 -8.48
CA ARG A 16 -10.04 -4.74 -9.04
C ARG A 16 -9.80 -5.80 -7.96
N PHE A 17 -8.92 -5.51 -7.01
CA PHE A 17 -8.65 -6.39 -5.88
C PHE A 17 -9.87 -6.52 -4.97
N GLU A 18 -10.45 -5.38 -4.58
CA GLU A 18 -11.64 -5.31 -3.75
C GLU A 18 -12.79 -6.11 -4.36
N TRP A 19 -13.08 -5.89 -5.65
CA TRP A 19 -14.13 -6.61 -6.34
C TRP A 19 -13.90 -8.12 -6.33
N ALA A 20 -12.67 -8.56 -6.64
CA ALA A 20 -12.31 -9.97 -6.65
C ALA A 20 -12.41 -10.61 -5.24
N TRP A 21 -12.15 -9.83 -4.20
CA TRP A 21 -12.28 -10.27 -2.82
C TRP A 21 -13.73 -10.39 -2.35
N GLN A 22 -14.60 -9.47 -2.77
CA GLN A 22 -16.04 -9.51 -2.49
C GLN A 22 -16.77 -10.60 -3.30
N HIS A 23 -16.28 -10.91 -4.51
CA HIS A 23 -16.94 -11.82 -5.45
C HIS A 23 -16.02 -12.99 -5.88
N PRO A 24 -15.54 -13.83 -4.94
CA PRO A 24 -14.55 -14.85 -5.24
C PRO A 24 -15.01 -15.88 -6.29
N GLY A 25 -16.30 -16.25 -6.28
CA GLY A 25 -16.87 -17.20 -7.25
C GLY A 25 -17.09 -16.64 -8.66
N ALA A 26 -17.15 -15.32 -8.82
CA ALA A 26 -17.23 -14.66 -10.13
C ALA A 26 -15.83 -14.23 -10.65
N SER A 27 -14.82 -14.25 -9.79
CA SER A 27 -13.47 -13.86 -10.14
C SER A 27 -12.77 -14.95 -10.94
N ARG A 28 -12.41 -14.63 -12.19
CA ARG A 28 -11.58 -15.50 -13.05
C ARG A 28 -10.16 -15.72 -12.52
N ARG A 29 -9.75 -14.99 -11.49
CA ARG A 29 -8.39 -15.04 -10.91
C ARG A 29 -8.27 -16.05 -9.78
N LEU A 30 -9.39 -16.52 -9.23
CA LEU A 30 -9.41 -17.48 -8.15
C LEU A 30 -9.86 -18.84 -8.69
N PRO A 31 -9.25 -19.94 -8.23
CA PRO A 31 -9.80 -21.25 -8.52
C PRO A 31 -11.19 -21.37 -7.88
N PRO A 32 -12.10 -22.19 -8.43
CA PRO A 32 -13.35 -22.51 -7.76
C PRO A 32 -13.04 -23.10 -6.38
N GLY A 33 -13.34 -22.32 -5.34
CA GLY A 33 -13.03 -22.67 -3.96
C GLY A 33 -14.08 -23.60 -3.33
N PRO A 34 -13.74 -24.26 -2.21
CA PRO A 34 -14.70 -25.05 -1.45
C PRO A 34 -15.86 -24.17 -0.97
N ALA A 35 -17.06 -24.75 -0.88
CA ALA A 35 -18.24 -24.06 -0.38
C ALA A 35 -17.97 -23.39 0.97
N ARG A 36 -18.39 -22.12 1.11
CA ARG A 36 -18.19 -21.30 2.30
C ARG A 36 -18.69 -22.06 3.54
N ARG A 37 -17.80 -22.36 4.49
CA ARG A 37 -18.21 -22.97 5.77
C ARG A 37 -19.11 -21.98 6.52
N PRO A 38 -20.32 -22.37 6.96
CA PRO A 38 -21.16 -21.54 7.81
C PRO A 38 -20.42 -21.21 9.12
N GLY A 39 -20.49 -19.95 9.58
CA GLY A 39 -20.04 -19.56 10.93
C GLY A 39 -18.66 -18.88 11.05
N ALA A 40 -17.86 -18.74 9.98
CA ALA A 40 -16.56 -18.06 10.05
C ALA A 40 -16.32 -17.06 8.89
N PRO A 41 -17.08 -15.95 8.83
CA PRO A 41 -17.00 -15.00 7.71
C PRO A 41 -15.62 -14.34 7.56
N LEU A 42 -14.94 -14.02 8.68
CA LEU A 42 -13.60 -13.44 8.65
C LEU A 42 -12.54 -14.44 8.16
N ALA A 43 -12.55 -15.68 8.68
CA ALA A 43 -11.60 -16.71 8.26
C ALA A 43 -11.75 -17.04 6.77
N ALA A 44 -13.00 -17.11 6.26
CA ALA A 44 -13.25 -17.29 4.83
C ALA A 44 -12.73 -16.10 4.01
N ALA A 45 -12.97 -14.86 4.46
CA ALA A 45 -12.46 -13.67 3.77
C ALA A 45 -10.92 -13.65 3.74
N LEU A 46 -10.26 -14.01 4.85
CA LEU A 46 -8.80 -14.09 4.88
C LEU A 46 -8.28 -15.20 3.96
N GLY A 47 -8.99 -16.34 3.85
CA GLY A 47 -8.61 -17.42 2.93
C GLY A 47 -8.67 -16.99 1.46
N VAL A 48 -9.65 -16.15 1.09
CA VAL A 48 -9.70 -15.53 -0.24
C VAL A 48 -8.56 -14.53 -0.41
N LEU A 49 -8.30 -13.70 0.61
CA LEU A 49 -7.20 -12.73 0.60
C LEU A 49 -5.85 -13.42 0.34
N ALA A 50 -5.55 -14.50 1.06
CA ALA A 50 -4.30 -15.25 0.91
C ALA A 50 -4.11 -15.82 -0.51
N GLN A 51 -5.21 -16.19 -1.19
CA GLN A 51 -5.17 -16.62 -2.60
C GLN A 51 -4.96 -15.43 -3.55
N LEU A 52 -5.65 -14.31 -3.33
CA LEU A 52 -5.50 -13.11 -4.15
C LEU A 52 -4.07 -12.56 -4.14
N LEU A 53 -3.40 -12.62 -2.99
CA LEU A 53 -1.99 -12.23 -2.85
C LEU A 53 -1.01 -13.16 -3.59
N ARG A 54 -1.47 -14.29 -4.14
CA ARG A 54 -0.63 -15.29 -4.83
C ARG A 54 -0.95 -15.43 -6.31
N VAL A 55 -1.90 -14.64 -6.83
CA VAL A 55 -2.30 -14.71 -8.24
C VAL A 55 -2.05 -13.38 -8.96
N PRO A 56 -1.64 -13.42 -10.24
CA PRO A 56 -1.53 -12.21 -11.05
C PRO A 56 -2.88 -11.48 -11.17
N PRO A 57 -2.88 -10.14 -11.16
CA PRO A 57 -1.71 -9.25 -11.25
C PRO A 57 -1.16 -8.76 -9.89
N TRP A 58 -1.55 -9.36 -8.76
CA TRP A 58 -1.26 -8.81 -7.42
C TRP A 58 -0.10 -9.48 -6.70
N ASP A 59 0.29 -10.68 -7.14
CA ASP A 59 1.31 -11.56 -6.56
C ASP A 59 2.73 -11.01 -6.49
N ARG A 60 3.02 -9.93 -7.23
CA ARG A 60 4.34 -9.27 -7.23
C ARG A 60 4.26 -7.80 -6.83
N LEU A 61 3.06 -7.31 -6.52
CA LEU A 61 2.87 -5.93 -6.11
C LEU A 61 3.42 -5.71 -4.70
N PRO A 62 3.96 -4.52 -4.39
CA PRO A 62 4.51 -4.19 -3.08
C PRO A 62 3.41 -3.90 -2.04
N LEU A 63 2.42 -4.79 -1.94
CA LEU A 63 1.28 -4.68 -1.04
C LEU A 63 1.71 -4.91 0.41
N ALA A 64 0.90 -4.41 1.35
CA ALA A 64 1.04 -4.64 2.77
C ALA A 64 -0.33 -4.89 3.41
N LEU A 65 -0.33 -5.73 4.44
CA LEU A 65 -1.49 -6.00 5.29
C LEU A 65 -1.35 -5.22 6.58
N ARG A 66 -2.38 -4.46 6.97
CA ARG A 66 -2.39 -3.68 8.22
C ARG A 66 -3.58 -4.02 9.10
N TRP A 67 -3.32 -4.53 10.29
CA TRP A 67 -4.34 -4.79 11.31
C TRP A 67 -4.59 -3.54 12.15
N LEU A 68 -5.81 -3.01 12.10
CA LEU A 68 -6.16 -1.76 12.77
C LEU A 68 -6.43 -1.91 14.27
N ARG A 69 -6.69 -3.14 14.72
CA ARG A 69 -6.94 -3.43 16.13
C ARG A 69 -5.99 -4.53 16.59
N PRO A 70 -5.09 -4.25 17.56
CA PRO A 70 -4.32 -5.29 18.20
C PRO A 70 -5.25 -6.12 19.10
N GLY A 71 -5.74 -7.25 18.60
CA GLY A 71 -6.66 -8.12 19.36
C GLY A 71 -7.20 -9.29 18.54
N ARG A 72 -6.79 -10.51 18.93
CA ARG A 72 -7.09 -11.82 18.32
C ARG A 72 -7.08 -11.84 16.79
N LEU A 73 -5.88 -12.01 16.24
CA LEU A 73 -5.76 -12.78 15.01
C LEU A 73 -6.53 -14.10 15.21
N PRO A 74 -7.35 -14.55 14.25
CA PRO A 74 -7.76 -15.94 14.23
C PRO A 74 -6.48 -16.79 14.32
N ALA A 75 -6.48 -17.84 15.14
CA ALA A 75 -5.33 -18.73 15.27
C ALA A 75 -4.77 -19.06 13.87
N PRO A 76 -3.43 -19.06 13.69
CA PRO A 76 -2.83 -19.15 12.37
C PRO A 76 -3.31 -20.42 11.69
N LEU A 77 -4.12 -20.26 10.65
CA LEU A 77 -4.29 -21.31 9.66
C LEU A 77 -2.97 -21.33 8.87
N PRO A 78 -2.25 -22.45 8.79
CA PRO A 78 -0.97 -22.54 8.08
C PRO A 78 -1.03 -22.01 6.64
N ASP A 79 -2.20 -22.10 6.01
CA ASP A 79 -2.45 -21.71 4.61
C ASP A 79 -2.76 -20.21 4.43
N LEU A 80 -2.76 -19.42 5.51
CA LEU A 80 -3.16 -18.01 5.51
C LEU A 80 -2.00 -17.02 5.53
N ALA A 81 -0.77 -17.51 5.70
CA ALA A 81 0.41 -16.65 5.72
C ALA A 81 0.47 -15.87 4.39
N PRO A 82 0.66 -14.54 4.41
CA PRO A 82 0.88 -13.81 3.17
C PRO A 82 2.22 -14.23 2.54
N PRO A 83 2.43 -13.98 1.23
CA PRO A 83 3.73 -14.12 0.61
C PRO A 83 4.81 -13.33 1.39
N PRO A 84 6.08 -13.78 1.38
CA PRO A 84 7.14 -13.20 2.22
C PRO A 84 7.40 -11.71 1.95
N HIS A 85 7.10 -11.23 0.74
CA HIS A 85 7.27 -9.83 0.36
C HIS A 85 6.08 -8.92 0.72
N VAL A 86 5.01 -9.48 1.29
CA VAL A 86 3.82 -8.74 1.74
C VAL A 86 3.85 -8.65 3.27
N PRO A 87 4.37 -7.55 3.85
CA PRO A 87 4.50 -7.44 5.30
C PRO A 87 3.14 -7.34 5.99
N ILE A 88 3.10 -7.83 7.23
CA ILE A 88 1.98 -7.60 8.16
C ILE A 88 2.41 -6.52 9.15
N THR A 89 1.63 -5.45 9.20
CA THR A 89 1.79 -4.31 10.10
C THR A 89 0.57 -4.20 11.02
N TYR A 90 0.71 -3.46 12.11
CA TYR A 90 -0.33 -3.24 13.11
C TYR A 90 -0.45 -1.76 13.43
N GLY A 91 -1.62 -1.35 13.90
CA GLY A 91 -1.88 0.02 14.33
C GLY A 91 -2.78 0.79 13.35
N PRO A 92 -3.09 2.06 13.66
CA PRO A 92 -3.88 2.91 12.79
C PRO A 92 -3.23 3.03 11.41
N PHE A 93 -4.04 3.38 10.41
CA PHE A 93 -3.49 3.78 9.12
C PHE A 93 -2.91 5.19 9.30
N PRO A 94 -1.67 5.46 8.87
CA PRO A 94 -1.09 6.79 9.02
C PRO A 94 -1.98 7.82 8.32
N ASP A 95 -2.32 8.90 9.02
CA ASP A 95 -3.10 10.01 8.49
C ASP A 95 -2.28 10.68 7.38
N GLN A 96 -2.59 10.23 6.16
CA GLN A 96 -1.90 10.52 4.91
C GLN A 96 -0.44 10.01 4.85
N PRO A 97 -0.03 9.37 3.74
CA PRO A 97 1.33 9.61 3.29
C PRO A 97 1.37 11.13 3.08
N ARG A 98 2.15 11.88 3.87
CA ARG A 98 2.65 13.14 3.35
C ARG A 98 3.38 12.75 2.08
N LEU A 99 2.68 12.82 0.95
CA LEU A 99 3.30 12.72 -0.35
C LEU A 99 4.40 13.76 -0.28
N ALA A 100 5.63 13.27 -0.28
CA ALA A 100 6.81 14.09 -0.34
C ALA A 100 6.88 14.89 -1.66
N HIS A 101 5.78 15.03 -2.42
CA HIS A 101 5.59 16.09 -3.40
C HIS A 101 5.73 17.50 -2.79
N GLN A 102 5.64 17.65 -1.46
CA GLN A 102 5.95 18.91 -0.76
C GLN A 102 7.33 18.95 -0.10
N ALA A 103 8.03 17.81 0.01
CA ALA A 103 9.45 17.87 0.33
C ALA A 103 10.15 18.22 -0.96
N LEU A 104 10.68 19.44 -1.04
CA LEU A 104 11.56 19.84 -2.13
C LEU A 104 12.53 18.67 -2.40
N PRO A 105 12.57 18.09 -3.62
CA PRO A 105 13.50 17.03 -3.91
C PRO A 105 14.88 17.52 -3.45
N PRO A 106 15.67 16.69 -2.75
CA PRO A 106 17.01 17.10 -2.37
C PRO A 106 17.68 17.64 -3.64
N PRO A 107 18.30 18.83 -3.59
CA PRO A 107 18.84 19.49 -4.78
C PRO A 107 19.65 18.45 -5.54
N ALA A 108 19.32 18.26 -6.82
CA ALA A 108 19.97 17.27 -7.67
C ALA A 108 21.48 17.47 -7.53
N VAL A 109 22.16 16.52 -6.87
CA VAL A 109 23.61 16.61 -6.73
C VAL A 109 24.16 16.42 -8.15
N PRO A 110 24.75 17.46 -8.77
CA PRO A 110 25.20 17.35 -10.15
C PRO A 110 26.28 16.27 -10.23
N GLY A 111 26.14 15.33 -11.17
CA GLY A 111 27.15 14.32 -11.46
C GLY A 111 26.88 12.89 -10.97
N VAL A 112 25.70 12.59 -10.41
CA VAL A 112 25.34 11.18 -10.14
C VAL A 112 24.88 10.51 -11.44
N THR A 113 25.55 9.43 -11.84
CA THR A 113 25.15 8.57 -12.97
C THR A 113 24.61 7.25 -12.47
N CYS A 114 23.84 6.57 -13.32
CA CYS A 114 23.38 5.22 -13.04
C CYS A 114 24.54 4.24 -13.07
N GLN A 115 24.71 3.47 -12.00
CA GLN A 115 25.80 2.48 -11.89
C GLN A 115 25.64 1.24 -12.77
N LEU A 116 24.50 1.11 -13.47
CA LEU A 116 24.20 -0.04 -14.32
C LEU A 116 24.29 0.28 -15.81
N CYS A 117 23.97 1.50 -16.23
CA CYS A 117 24.01 1.91 -17.64
C CYS A 117 24.90 3.13 -17.90
N GLU A 118 25.50 3.70 -16.86
CA GLU A 118 26.36 4.90 -16.90
C GLU A 118 25.66 6.17 -17.42
N GLY A 119 24.36 6.11 -17.69
CA GLY A 119 23.55 7.23 -18.12
C GLY A 119 23.22 8.21 -16.99
N HIS A 120 22.89 9.45 -17.37
CA HIS A 120 22.46 10.51 -16.46
C HIS A 120 20.97 10.38 -16.11
N PHE A 121 20.57 10.97 -14.99
CA PHE A 121 19.17 11.07 -14.59
C PHE A 121 18.55 12.36 -15.15
N GLN A 122 17.42 12.26 -15.86
CA GLN A 122 16.76 13.40 -16.49
C GLN A 122 15.65 13.97 -15.58
N GLY A 123 16.05 14.76 -14.58
CA GLY A 123 15.12 15.48 -13.69
C GLY A 123 14.35 14.59 -12.69
N GLU A 124 13.20 15.06 -12.22
CA GLU A 124 12.37 14.37 -11.20
C GLU A 124 11.77 13.05 -11.69
N VAL A 125 11.50 12.94 -13.00
CA VAL A 125 10.84 11.76 -13.59
C VAL A 125 11.74 10.52 -13.54
N ASP A 126 13.07 10.74 -13.59
CA ASP A 126 14.09 9.70 -13.55
C ASP A 126 14.92 9.73 -12.27
N ALA A 127 14.35 10.19 -11.15
CA ALA A 127 15.09 10.19 -9.89
C ALA A 127 15.66 8.78 -9.55
N PRO A 128 16.90 8.69 -9.04
CA PRO A 128 17.55 7.40 -8.83
C PRO A 128 16.87 6.57 -7.73
N LEU A 129 16.76 5.26 -7.95
CA LEU A 129 16.58 4.32 -6.84
C LEU A 129 17.89 4.22 -6.07
N ARG A 130 17.78 4.27 -4.74
CA ARG A 130 18.88 4.12 -3.79
C ARG A 130 18.66 2.90 -2.92
N CYS A 131 19.75 2.29 -2.47
CA CYS A 131 19.66 1.17 -1.55
C CYS A 131 19.16 1.66 -0.17
N ILE A 132 18.38 0.82 0.52
CA ILE A 132 17.86 1.10 1.87
C ILE A 132 18.98 1.05 2.92
N GLN A 133 20.07 0.33 2.63
CA GLN A 133 21.20 0.20 3.55
C GLN A 133 21.95 1.53 3.68
N SER A 134 22.09 1.99 4.93
CA SER A 134 22.82 3.22 5.25
C SER A 134 24.25 3.18 4.72
N GLY A 135 24.65 4.23 3.99
CA GLY A 135 26.01 4.34 3.44
C GLY A 135 26.26 3.55 2.16
N CYS A 136 25.27 2.81 1.63
CA CYS A 136 25.42 2.15 0.33
C CYS A 136 25.37 3.20 -0.80
N PRO A 137 26.36 3.22 -1.72
CA PRO A 137 26.45 4.24 -2.76
C PRO A 137 25.51 3.99 -3.95
N LEU A 138 24.64 2.98 -3.91
CA LEU A 138 23.79 2.61 -5.04
C LEU A 138 22.97 3.81 -5.56
N ALA A 139 23.13 4.08 -6.84
CA ALA A 139 22.25 4.96 -7.61
C ALA A 139 22.00 4.29 -8.98
N ALA A 140 20.74 3.94 -9.25
CA ALA A 140 20.37 3.28 -10.50
C ALA A 140 19.01 3.78 -10.99
N HIS A 141 18.82 3.80 -12.31
CA HIS A 141 17.48 4.02 -12.86
C HIS A 141 16.57 2.88 -12.41
N PRO A 142 15.29 3.16 -12.07
CA PRO A 142 14.31 2.11 -11.79
C PRO A 142 14.29 0.98 -12.84
N PRO A 143 14.20 1.24 -14.16
CA PRO A 143 14.21 0.17 -15.16
C PRO A 143 15.54 -0.61 -15.22
N CYS A 144 16.68 0.04 -14.97
CA CYS A 144 17.97 -0.65 -14.98
C CYS A 144 18.07 -1.62 -13.80
N LEU A 145 17.70 -1.17 -12.61
CA LEU A 145 17.73 -2.02 -11.41
C LEU A 145 16.70 -3.16 -11.50
N ALA A 146 15.52 -2.88 -12.05
CA ALA A 146 14.50 -3.91 -12.27
C ALA A 146 15.01 -5.02 -13.20
N ARG A 147 15.61 -4.66 -14.35
CA ARG A 147 16.22 -5.64 -15.27
C ARG A 147 17.33 -6.43 -14.60
N TYR A 148 18.14 -5.79 -13.76
CA TYR A 148 19.19 -6.46 -13.00
C TYR A 148 18.62 -7.50 -12.01
N PHE A 149 17.52 -7.18 -11.31
CA PHE A 149 16.86 -8.14 -10.40
C PHE A 149 16.11 -9.25 -11.12
N LEU A 150 15.70 -9.02 -12.36
CA LEU A 150 14.90 -9.95 -13.18
C LEU A 150 15.74 -10.83 -14.11
N GLN A 151 17.07 -10.88 -13.95
CA GLN A 151 17.96 -11.67 -14.82
C GLN A 151 17.55 -13.15 -14.89
N ASP A 152 17.12 -13.73 -13.77
CA ASP A 152 16.68 -15.12 -13.67
C ASP A 152 15.19 -15.33 -14.02
N GLU A 153 14.42 -14.23 -14.19
CA GLU A 153 12.98 -14.25 -14.48
C GLU A 153 12.61 -13.27 -15.63
N PRO A 154 13.13 -13.45 -16.85
CA PRO A 154 13.04 -12.45 -17.93
C PRO A 154 11.62 -12.18 -18.44
N HIS A 155 10.65 -13.05 -18.13
CA HIS A 155 9.24 -12.88 -18.50
C HIS A 155 8.45 -12.03 -17.50
N GLN A 156 9.05 -11.71 -16.35
CA GLN A 156 8.44 -10.85 -15.34
C GLN A 156 8.75 -9.39 -15.62
N PHE A 157 7.85 -8.50 -15.23
CA PHE A 157 8.04 -7.05 -15.38
C PHE A 157 8.39 -6.35 -14.07
N LEU A 158 8.03 -6.96 -12.95
CA LEU A 158 8.17 -6.39 -11.61
C LEU A 158 9.00 -7.34 -10.75
N PRO A 159 10.20 -6.98 -10.28
CA PRO A 159 10.92 -7.81 -9.33
C PRO A 159 10.21 -7.79 -7.98
N VAL A 160 10.30 -8.90 -7.25
CA VAL A 160 9.85 -8.98 -5.85
C VAL A 160 10.99 -8.59 -4.92
N GLU A 161 12.17 -9.12 -5.18
CA GLU A 161 13.39 -8.88 -4.43
C GLU A 161 14.61 -8.95 -5.36
N GLY A 162 15.77 -8.54 -4.86
CA GLY A 162 17.03 -8.72 -5.55
C GLY A 162 18.22 -8.34 -4.68
N ARG A 163 19.42 -8.73 -5.11
CA ARG A 163 20.67 -8.37 -4.41
C ARG A 163 21.18 -7.04 -4.90
N CYS A 164 21.46 -6.11 -4.00
CA CYS A 164 22.07 -4.83 -4.36
C CYS A 164 23.40 -5.06 -5.11
N PRO A 165 23.65 -4.43 -6.27
CA PRO A 165 24.90 -4.63 -7.00
C PRO A 165 26.14 -4.09 -6.24
N CYS A 166 25.96 -3.15 -5.29
CA CYS A 166 27.04 -2.56 -4.50
C CYS A 166 27.31 -3.33 -3.20
N CYS A 167 26.35 -3.33 -2.27
CA CYS A 167 26.55 -3.92 -0.94
C CYS A 167 26.17 -5.41 -0.84
N LYS A 168 25.61 -5.99 -1.92
CA LYS A 168 25.16 -7.39 -2.02
C LYS A 168 24.03 -7.81 -1.07
N THR A 169 23.54 -6.91 -0.21
CA THR A 169 22.37 -7.13 0.64
C THR A 169 21.14 -7.42 -0.22
N VAL A 170 20.36 -8.43 0.18
CA VAL A 170 19.04 -8.70 -0.40
C VAL A 170 18.08 -7.59 0.04
N VAL A 171 17.38 -7.00 -0.92
CA VAL A 171 16.40 -5.94 -0.68
C VAL A 171 15.09 -6.28 -1.39
N LEU A 172 13.97 -5.95 -0.77
CA LEU A 172 12.66 -6.04 -1.41
C LEU A 172 12.46 -4.88 -2.35
N TRP A 173 11.91 -5.14 -3.54
CA TRP A 173 11.60 -4.10 -4.50
C TRP A 173 10.60 -3.08 -3.93
N GLY A 174 9.60 -3.57 -3.20
CA GLY A 174 8.60 -2.73 -2.56
C GLY A 174 9.18 -1.70 -1.61
N ASP A 175 10.20 -2.09 -0.85
CA ASP A 175 10.85 -1.19 0.12
C ASP A 175 11.70 -0.12 -0.60
N LEU A 176 12.35 -0.48 -1.73
CA LEU A 176 13.06 0.48 -2.56
C LEU A 176 12.10 1.53 -3.14
N ILE A 177 10.94 1.11 -3.65
CA ILE A 177 9.93 2.02 -4.19
C ILE A 177 9.34 2.90 -3.09
N ARG A 178 8.98 2.32 -1.93
CA ARG A 178 8.46 3.09 -0.79
C ARG A 178 9.47 4.14 -0.32
N SER A 179 10.73 3.74 -0.14
CA SER A 179 11.81 4.67 0.23
C SER A 179 12.00 5.77 -0.81
N HIS A 180 11.89 5.45 -2.10
CA HIS A 180 12.01 6.41 -3.20
C HIS A 180 10.86 7.43 -3.23
N LEU A 181 9.64 6.99 -2.93
CA LEU A 181 8.46 7.85 -2.81
C LEU A 181 8.41 8.65 -1.49
N GLY A 182 9.42 8.50 -0.63
CA GLY A 182 9.50 9.18 0.67
C GLY A 182 8.64 8.54 1.77
N TYR A 183 8.13 7.33 1.56
CA TYR A 183 7.42 6.58 2.60
C TYR A 183 8.47 5.99 3.56
N ARG A 184 8.59 6.59 4.74
CA ARG A 184 9.38 6.05 5.85
C ARG A 184 8.41 5.41 6.84
N ASP A 185 8.51 4.09 7.01
CA ASP A 185 7.92 3.42 8.17
C ASP A 185 8.78 3.76 9.40
N ASN A 186 8.67 4.98 9.94
CA ASN A 186 9.33 5.34 11.20
C ASN A 186 8.36 5.01 12.36
N PRO A 187 8.67 4.04 13.24
CA PRO A 187 7.85 3.77 14.42
C PRO A 187 7.88 4.90 15.47
N GLU A 188 8.75 5.91 15.29
CA GLU A 188 8.92 7.03 16.24
C GLU A 188 8.10 8.29 15.86
N ASP A 189 7.49 8.33 14.67
CA ASP A 189 6.67 9.47 14.23
C ASP A 189 5.21 9.42 14.77
N ASP A 190 4.92 8.45 15.65
CA ASP A 190 3.59 8.25 16.29
C ASP A 190 3.32 9.19 17.48
N LEU A 191 4.20 10.16 17.75
CA LEU A 191 4.00 11.17 18.79
C LEU A 191 3.78 12.55 18.16
N CYS A 192 2.51 12.94 18.12
CA CYS A 192 2.00 14.29 17.89
C CYS A 192 1.76 14.67 16.41
N SER A 193 0.57 14.36 15.91
CA SER A 193 -0.12 15.28 15.01
C SER A 193 -1.53 15.52 15.53
N SER A 194 -1.64 16.50 16.44
CA SER A 194 -2.90 17.16 16.75
C SER A 194 -3.30 18.01 15.53
N GLN A 195 -3.92 17.39 14.52
CA GLN A 195 -4.54 18.13 13.43
C GLN A 195 -5.84 17.44 13.02
N GLY A 196 -6.94 18.17 13.27
CA GLY A 196 -8.27 18.05 12.66
C GLY A 196 -8.70 16.66 12.22
N HIS A 197 -9.46 15.99 13.09
CA HIS A 197 -10.14 14.76 12.75
C HIS A 197 -11.26 15.10 11.75
N TRP A 198 -11.14 14.65 10.49
CA TRP A 198 -12.12 14.82 9.38
C TRP A 198 -13.60 14.57 9.76
N THR A 199 -13.84 13.91 10.88
CA THR A 199 -15.17 13.64 11.42
C THR A 199 -15.87 14.90 11.98
N GLU A 200 -15.15 15.98 12.26
CA GLU A 200 -15.74 17.25 12.72
C GLU A 200 -16.31 18.08 11.54
N GLU A 201 -15.69 18.02 10.36
CA GLU A 201 -16.16 18.72 9.15
C GLU A 201 -17.48 18.13 8.62
N LEU A 202 -17.66 16.81 8.70
CA LEU A 202 -18.91 16.14 8.33
C LEU A 202 -20.07 16.39 9.31
N GLN A 203 -19.78 16.82 10.53
CA GLN A 203 -20.79 17.21 11.53
C GLN A 203 -21.19 18.68 11.37
N ALA A 204 -20.29 19.55 10.91
CA ALA A 204 -20.57 20.95 10.63
C ALA A 204 -21.52 21.13 9.44
N GLU A 205 -21.45 20.30 8.40
CA GLU A 205 -22.35 20.37 7.23
C GLU A 205 -23.79 19.90 7.50
N LYS A 206 -24.06 19.25 8.65
CA LYS A 206 -25.42 18.85 9.03
C LYS A 206 -26.19 19.89 9.84
N ALA A 207 -25.55 21.00 10.22
CA ALA A 207 -26.22 22.12 10.90
C ALA A 207 -26.76 23.13 9.88
N GLY A 208 -27.72 22.69 9.03
CA GLY A 208 -28.55 23.61 8.25
C GLY A 208 -29.54 24.37 9.14
N PRO A 209 -29.98 25.59 8.76
CA PRO A 209 -30.76 26.47 9.63
C PRO A 209 -32.11 25.84 10.04
N GLN A 210 -32.42 25.90 11.33
CA GLN A 210 -33.73 25.56 11.88
C GLN A 210 -34.79 26.46 11.24
N VAL A 211 -35.69 25.86 10.48
CA VAL A 211 -36.89 26.54 9.99
C VAL A 211 -37.91 26.50 11.13
N GLU A 212 -38.14 27.63 11.79
CA GLU A 212 -39.23 27.80 12.75
C GLU A 212 -40.58 27.62 12.04
N TRP A 213 -41.32 26.58 12.40
CA TRP A 213 -42.70 26.39 12.00
C TRP A 213 -43.60 27.27 12.89
N VAL A 214 -44.19 28.32 12.31
CA VAL A 214 -45.27 29.09 12.94
C VAL A 214 -46.62 28.46 12.54
N GLU A 215 -47.35 27.93 13.51
CA GLU A 215 -48.69 27.37 13.31
C GLU A 215 -49.71 28.46 12.94
N PRO A 216 -50.58 28.24 11.94
CA PRO A 216 -51.66 29.19 11.62
C PRO A 216 -52.82 29.10 12.62
N ALA A 217 -53.27 30.27 13.07
CA ALA A 217 -54.38 30.44 14.01
C ALA A 217 -55.68 29.79 13.51
N ALA A 218 -56.27 28.94 14.37
CA ALA A 218 -57.59 28.38 14.18
C ALA A 218 -58.66 29.49 14.22
N LYS A 219 -59.41 29.65 13.12
CA LYS A 219 -60.68 30.38 13.11
C LYS A 219 -61.72 29.59 13.92
N ALA A 220 -62.18 30.16 15.02
CA ALA A 220 -63.43 29.78 15.67
C ALA A 220 -64.57 30.65 15.08
N SER A 221 -65.69 29.97 14.79
CA SER A 221 -67.02 30.39 14.35
C SER A 221 -67.32 31.86 14.09
#